data_AF-A0A821IG44-F1
#
_entry.id   AF-A0A821IG44-F1
#
_cell.length_a   1.000
_cell.length_b   1.000
_cell.length_c   1.000
_cell.angle_alpha   90.00
_cell.angle_beta   90.00
_cell.angle_gamma   90.00
#
_symmetry.space_group_name_H-M   'P 1'
#
loop_
_entity.id
_entity.type
_entity.pdbx_description
1 polymer ?
#
loop_
_entity_poly.entity_id
_entity_poly.type
_entity_poly.pdbx_seq_one_letter_code
_entity_poly.pdbx_strand_id
1 'polypeptide(L)'
;MHSCLSFDISRVSSSLSSQHHIFNTIELEQKPSETSNTIDKLINHIKNVQEKQQLRLILQQHMNICDISKVTQADTHIQHTINTGDSLPISSRPYPRTIEQRRELQDEIKKMTQTNQIRP
;
A
#
# COMPACT_ATOMS: atom_id res chain seq x y z
N MET A 1 25.17 -20.88 -59.98
CA MET A 1 24.31 -22.04 -60.28
C MET A 1 22.88 -21.65 -59.94
N HIS A 2 21.97 -22.03 -60.85
CA HIS A 2 20.59 -21.57 -61.03
C HIS A 2 19.65 -21.81 -59.83
N SER A 3 18.65 -20.95 -59.66
CA SER A 3 17.23 -21.34 -59.75
C SER A 3 16.30 -20.24 -59.20
N CYS A 4 15.46 -19.70 -60.07
CA CYS A 4 14.29 -18.91 -59.73
C CYS A 4 13.10 -19.88 -59.57
N LEU A 5 12.31 -19.75 -58.50
CA LEU A 5 10.90 -20.17 -58.51
C LEU A 5 10.10 -19.21 -57.64
N SER A 6 9.30 -18.38 -58.31
CA SER A 6 8.15 -17.69 -57.72
C SER A 6 7.02 -18.70 -57.51
N PHE A 7 6.28 -18.61 -56.40
CA PHE A 7 4.86 -18.96 -56.38
C PHE A 7 4.15 -18.20 -55.26
N ASP A 8 3.06 -17.54 -55.64
CA ASP A 8 2.24 -16.62 -54.85
C ASP A 8 0.92 -17.34 -54.54
N ILE A 9 0.50 -17.42 -53.26
CA ILE A 9 -0.85 -17.87 -52.88
C ILE A 9 -1.35 -17.01 -51.72
N SER A 10 -2.30 -16.15 -52.06
CA SER A 10 -3.18 -15.48 -51.12
C SER A 10 -4.02 -16.48 -50.31
N ARG A 11 -4.36 -16.07 -49.06
CA ARG A 11 -5.40 -16.61 -48.15
C ARG A 11 -5.10 -17.95 -47.46
N VAL A 12 -4.74 -17.88 -46.17
CA VAL A 12 -5.55 -18.47 -45.08
C VAL A 12 -5.43 -17.56 -43.85
N SER A 13 -6.57 -17.12 -43.35
CA SER A 13 -6.80 -16.34 -42.14
C SER A 13 -6.67 -17.19 -40.86
N SER A 14 -6.70 -16.51 -39.71
CA SER A 14 -6.83 -17.02 -38.32
C SER A 14 -5.49 -17.29 -37.60
N SER A 15 -5.29 -16.95 -36.32
CA SER A 15 -6.18 -16.37 -35.31
C SER A 15 -5.37 -15.52 -34.34
N LEU A 16 -6.00 -14.47 -33.79
CA LEU A 16 -5.61 -13.89 -32.51
C LEU A 16 -5.43 -15.03 -31.50
N SER A 17 -4.25 -15.15 -30.89
CA SER A 17 -4.12 -15.82 -29.60
C SER A 17 -3.82 -14.75 -28.56
N SER A 18 -4.89 -14.34 -27.88
CA SER A 18 -4.79 -13.62 -26.61
C SER A 18 -3.98 -14.47 -25.66
N GLN A 19 -2.82 -13.95 -25.23
CA GLN A 19 -2.06 -14.55 -24.14
C GLN A 19 -2.90 -14.42 -22.87
N HIS A 20 -3.57 -15.51 -22.48
CA HIS A 20 -4.14 -15.65 -21.16
C HIS A 20 -2.96 -15.75 -20.17
N HIS A 21 -2.69 -14.67 -19.43
CA HIS A 21 -1.83 -14.74 -18.26
C HIS A 21 -2.49 -15.68 -17.25
N ILE A 22 -1.90 -16.87 -17.11
CA ILE A 22 -2.24 -17.86 -16.11
C ILE A 22 -1.81 -17.27 -14.77
N PHE A 23 -2.76 -16.85 -13.95
CA PHE A 23 -2.50 -16.54 -12.55
C PHE A 23 -2.34 -17.87 -11.81
N ASN A 24 -1.10 -18.19 -11.44
CA ASN A 24 -0.79 -19.32 -10.57
C ASN A 24 -1.54 -19.16 -9.25
N THR A 25 -2.39 -20.13 -8.93
CA THR A 25 -3.07 -20.25 -7.64
C THR A 25 -2.03 -20.64 -6.60
N ILE A 26 -1.75 -19.73 -5.67
CA ILE A 26 -0.99 -20.03 -4.45
C ILE A 26 -1.98 -19.92 -3.31
N GLU A 27 -2.12 -21.00 -2.54
CA GLU A 27 -3.01 -21.08 -1.38
C GLU A 27 -2.63 -20.01 -0.35
N LEU A 28 -3.59 -19.15 -0.03
CA LEU A 28 -3.45 -18.11 0.98
C LEU A 28 -4.16 -18.59 2.26
N GLU A 29 -3.38 -18.95 3.28
CA GLU A 29 -3.83 -19.03 4.67
C GLU A 29 -4.42 -17.66 5.08
N GLN A 30 -5.73 -17.56 5.26
CA GLN A 30 -6.41 -16.33 5.62
C GLN A 30 -7.01 -16.41 7.03
N LYS A 31 -6.67 -15.44 7.88
CA LYS A 31 -7.52 -15.01 8.98
C LYS A 31 -8.45 -13.90 8.44
N PRO A 32 -9.72 -14.18 8.06
CA PRO A 32 -10.42 -13.37 7.04
C PRO A 32 -11.41 -12.31 7.59
N SER A 33 -11.74 -12.32 8.88
CA SER A 33 -13.00 -11.69 9.32
C SER A 33 -12.96 -10.17 9.44
N GLU A 34 -11.85 -9.57 9.88
CA GLU A 34 -11.80 -8.11 10.09
C GLU A 34 -11.44 -7.35 8.80
N THR A 35 -10.54 -7.92 8.01
CA THR A 35 -9.98 -7.31 6.81
C THR A 35 -10.92 -7.30 5.61
N SER A 36 -11.77 -8.34 5.47
CA SER A 36 -12.80 -8.36 4.42
C SER A 36 -13.76 -7.18 4.56
N ASN A 37 -14.16 -6.85 5.79
CA ASN A 37 -15.06 -5.72 6.06
C ASN A 37 -14.43 -4.37 5.69
N THR A 38 -13.13 -4.21 5.90
CA THR A 38 -12.40 -2.99 5.53
C THR A 38 -12.29 -2.86 4.02
N ILE A 39 -11.96 -3.96 3.31
CA ILE A 39 -11.93 -3.99 1.85
C ILE A 39 -13.32 -3.65 1.28
N ASP A 40 -14.37 -4.22 1.86
CA ASP A 40 -15.75 -3.94 1.46
C ASP A 40 -16.12 -2.47 1.60
N LYS A 41 -15.70 -1.80 2.68
CA LYS A 41 -15.86 -0.35 2.85
C LYS A 41 -15.10 0.45 1.79
N LEU A 42 -13.87 0.05 1.46
CA LEU A 42 -13.05 0.74 0.45
C LEU A 42 -13.67 0.66 -0.94
N ILE A 43 -14.21 -0.50 -1.34
CA ILE A 43 -14.70 -0.73 -2.70
C ILE A 43 -16.21 -0.41 -2.87
N ASN A 44 -16.91 0.02 -1.81
CA ASN A 44 -18.36 0.19 -1.87
C ASN A 44 -18.83 1.27 -2.85
N HIS A 45 -17.98 2.27 -3.12
CA HIS A 45 -18.29 3.38 -4.02
C HIS A 45 -18.23 3.00 -5.52
N ILE A 46 -17.67 1.84 -5.86
CA ILE A 46 -17.53 1.36 -7.24
C ILE A 46 -18.86 0.76 -7.70
N LYS A 47 -19.44 1.36 -8.75
CA LYS A 47 -20.74 0.94 -9.32
C LYS A 47 -20.62 -0.26 -10.26
N ASN A 48 -19.50 -0.37 -10.98
CA ASN A 48 -19.26 -1.48 -11.89
C ASN A 48 -18.90 -2.74 -11.11
N VAL A 49 -19.72 -3.79 -11.24
CA VAL A 49 -19.55 -5.05 -10.51
C VAL A 49 -18.25 -5.76 -10.88
N GLN A 50 -17.86 -5.72 -12.16
CA GLN A 50 -16.65 -6.40 -12.62
C GLN A 50 -15.39 -5.74 -12.06
N GLU A 51 -15.29 -4.42 -12.16
CA GLU A 51 -14.18 -3.64 -11.59
C GLU A 51 -14.09 -3.81 -10.07
N LYS A 52 -15.25 -3.82 -9.39
CA LYS A 52 -15.34 -4.02 -7.94
C LYS A 52 -14.78 -5.39 -7.53
N GLN A 53 -15.11 -6.44 -8.27
CA GLN A 53 -14.58 -7.78 -8.02
C GLN A 53 -13.08 -7.88 -8.32
N GLN A 54 -12.62 -7.30 -9.42
CA GLN A 54 -11.20 -7.27 -9.77
C GLN A 54 -10.38 -6.55 -8.70
N LEU A 55 -10.82 -5.38 -8.25
CA LEU A 55 -10.14 -4.64 -7.21
C LEU A 55 -10.15 -5.40 -5.87
N ARG A 56 -11.26 -6.06 -5.53
CA ARG A 56 -11.33 -6.91 -4.32
C ARG A 56 -10.23 -7.97 -4.34
N LEU A 57 -10.08 -8.68 -5.46
CA LEU A 57 -9.06 -9.73 -5.62
C LEU A 57 -7.66 -9.16 -5.47
N ILE A 58 -7.37 -8.01 -6.10
CA ILE A 58 -6.06 -7.35 -5.99
C ILE A 58 -5.75 -6.97 -4.55
N LEU A 59 -6.71 -6.38 -3.84
CA LEU A 59 -6.53 -5.98 -2.44
C LEU A 59 -6.34 -7.19 -1.52
N GLN A 60 -7.06 -8.30 -1.78
CA GLN A 60 -6.90 -9.56 -1.05
C GLN A 60 -5.56 -10.24 -1.35
N GLN A 61 -5.07 -10.15 -2.58
CA GLN A 61 -3.78 -10.71 -2.98
C GLN A 61 -2.60 -9.93 -2.38
N HIS A 62 -2.69 -8.59 -2.33
CA HIS A 62 -1.62 -7.72 -1.84
C HIS A 62 -1.88 -7.19 -0.44
N MET A 63 -2.59 -7.96 0.39
CA MET A 63 -3.00 -7.55 1.73
C MET A 63 -1.85 -7.09 2.61
N ASN A 64 -0.69 -7.74 2.52
CA ASN A 64 0.47 -7.39 3.35
C ASN A 64 0.97 -5.95 3.08
N ILE A 65 0.75 -5.42 1.88
CA ILE A 65 1.21 -4.09 1.46
C ILE A 65 0.10 -3.06 1.68
N CYS A 66 -1.15 -3.46 1.48
CA CYS A 66 -2.33 -2.59 1.58
C CYS A 66 -3.04 -2.71 2.95
N ASP A 67 -2.37 -3.22 3.97
CA ASP A 67 -2.95 -3.39 5.30
C ASP A 67 -3.10 -2.05 6.03
N ILE A 68 -4.28 -1.47 5.92
CA ILE A 68 -4.69 -0.25 6.64
C ILE A 68 -5.01 -0.49 8.12
N SER A 69 -5.04 -1.74 8.60
CA SER A 69 -5.30 -2.04 10.02
C SER A 69 -4.08 -1.79 10.91
N LYS A 70 -2.89 -1.67 10.33
CA LYS A 70 -1.63 -1.50 11.06
C LYS A 70 -1.01 -0.14 10.75
N VAL A 71 -0.32 0.40 11.74
CA VAL A 71 0.55 1.57 11.54
C VAL A 71 1.78 1.12 10.77
N THR A 72 1.98 1.64 9.57
CA THR A 72 3.19 1.37 8.78
C THR A 72 4.37 2.13 9.39
N GLN A 73 5.35 1.40 9.92
CA GLN A 73 6.65 1.95 10.27
C GLN A 73 7.64 1.64 9.16
N ALA A 74 8.37 2.65 8.69
CA ALA A 74 9.44 2.43 7.73
C ALA A 74 10.61 1.74 8.43
N ASP A 75 10.93 0.52 7.99
CA ASP A 75 12.11 -0.21 8.46
C ASP A 75 13.35 0.27 7.70
N THR A 76 13.84 1.45 8.06
CA THR A 76 15.08 2.00 7.49
C THR A 76 16.27 1.58 8.35
N HIS A 77 17.21 0.84 7.76
CA HIS A 77 18.45 0.44 8.43
C HIS A 77 19.38 1.63 8.77
N ILE A 78 19.15 2.79 8.15
CA ILE A 78 19.96 3.99 8.33
C ILE A 78 19.21 4.97 9.22
N GLN A 79 19.82 5.33 10.34
CA GLN A 79 19.31 6.37 11.22
C GLN A 79 19.41 7.74 10.52
N HIS A 80 18.30 8.46 10.46
CA HIS A 80 18.28 9.82 9.93
C HIS A 80 19.11 10.76 10.83
N THR A 81 20.06 11.49 10.22
CA THR A 81 20.92 12.47 10.91
C THR A 81 20.59 13.87 10.39
N ILE A 82 20.36 14.81 11.31
CA ILE A 82 20.10 16.21 11.01
C ILE A 82 21.38 17.01 11.26
N ASN A 83 21.97 17.58 10.21
CA ASN A 83 23.21 18.37 10.31
C ASN A 83 22.88 19.83 10.70
N THR A 84 23.26 20.24 11.91
CA THR A 84 23.00 21.59 12.43
C THR A 84 24.13 22.60 12.17
N GLY A 85 25.26 22.15 11.62
CA GLY A 85 26.46 22.97 11.42
C GLY A 85 26.95 23.57 12.74
N ASP A 86 27.21 24.88 12.74
CA ASP A 86 27.66 25.64 13.92
C ASP A 86 26.50 26.26 14.72
N SER A 87 25.25 25.89 14.42
CA SER A 87 24.07 26.47 15.08
C SER A 87 23.98 26.03 16.54
N LEU A 88 23.86 26.99 17.45
CA LEU A 88 23.67 26.73 18.88
C LEU A 88 22.23 26.26 19.18
N PRO A 89 22.02 25.41 20.19
CA PRO A 89 20.68 25.02 20.63
C PRO A 89 19.85 26.23 21.07
N ILE A 90 18.59 26.27 20.62
CA ILE A 90 17.63 27.31 21.01
C ILE A 90 16.69 26.72 22.07
N SER A 91 16.52 27.43 23.18
CA SER A 91 15.51 27.12 24.21
C SER A 91 14.44 28.18 24.18
N SER A 92 13.18 27.75 24.04
CA SER A 92 12.01 28.63 24.10
C SER A 92 10.99 28.09 25.08
N ARG A 93 10.30 29.00 25.78
CA ARG A 93 9.24 28.61 26.71
C ARG A 93 8.01 28.14 25.93
N PRO A 94 7.41 26.98 26.26
CA PRO A 94 6.16 26.56 25.65
C PRO A 94 5.04 27.58 25.88
N TYR A 95 4.18 27.75 24.88
CA TYR A 95 2.99 28.59 25.02
C TYR A 95 2.06 28.06 26.12
N PRO A 96 1.42 28.96 26.90
CA PRO A 96 0.42 28.55 27.88
C PRO A 96 -0.73 27.80 27.20
N ARG A 97 -1.15 26.69 27.80
CA ARG A 97 -2.31 25.91 27.35
C ARG A 97 -3.39 25.82 28.43
N THR A 98 -4.64 25.80 28.01
CA THR A 98 -5.79 25.61 28.90
C THR A 98 -5.77 24.20 29.50
N ILE A 99 -6.59 23.97 30.53
CA ILE A 99 -6.69 22.65 31.19
C ILE A 99 -7.24 21.60 30.20
N GLU A 100 -8.25 21.96 29.42
CA GLU A 100 -8.89 21.08 28.43
C GLU A 100 -7.88 20.64 27.36
N GLN A 101 -7.14 21.59 26.77
CA GLN A 101 -6.10 21.30 25.79
C GLN A 101 -4.99 20.40 26.34
N ARG A 102 -4.64 20.57 27.62
CA ARG A 102 -3.65 19.71 28.27
C ARG A 102 -4.14 18.28 28.42
N ARG A 103 -5.43 18.09 28.77
CA ARG A 103 -6.03 16.78 28.93
C ARG A 103 -6.05 16.01 27.61
N GLU A 104 -6.53 16.64 26.54
CA GLU A 104 -6.56 16.03 25.21
C GLU A 104 -5.16 15.64 24.73
N LEU A 105 -4.19 16.53 24.93
CA LEU A 105 -2.81 16.29 24.52
C LEU A 105 -2.13 15.19 25.36
N GLN A 106 -2.51 15.05 26.63
CA GLN A 106 -1.95 14.03 27.52
C GLN A 106 -2.33 12.61 27.08
N ASP A 107 -3.56 12.41 26.58
CA ASP A 107 -3.99 11.12 26.05
C ASP A 107 -3.17 10.74 24.80
N GLU A 108 -2.86 11.71 23.95
CA GLU A 108 -2.05 11.47 22.75
C GLU A 108 -0.57 11.22 23.09
N ILE A 109 0.01 12.02 24.00
CA ILE A 109 1.36 11.76 24.54
C ILE A 109 1.45 10.32 25.07
N LYS A 110 0.45 9.85 25.82
CA LYS A 110 0.45 8.50 26.38
C LYS A 110 0.53 7.43 25.28
N LYS A 111 -0.22 7.58 24.19
CA LYS A 111 -0.17 6.66 23.04
C LYS A 111 1.20 6.69 22.35
N MET A 112 1.76 7.89 22.14
CA MET A 112 3.07 8.05 21.49
C MET A 112 4.21 7.49 22.34
N THR A 113 4.13 7.62 23.67
CA THR A 113 5.10 7.01 24.59
C THR A 113 4.99 5.49 24.58
N GLN A 114 3.77 4.93 24.57
CA GLN A 114 3.56 3.48 24.47
C GLN A 114 4.11 2.88 23.18
N THR A 115 4.08 3.64 22.08
CA THR A 115 4.60 3.24 20.77
C THR A 115 6.07 3.63 20.55
N ASN A 116 6.77 4.12 21.58
CA ASN A 116 8.18 4.56 21.55
C ASN A 116 8.50 5.66 20.53
N GLN A 117 7.51 6.44 20.11
CA GLN A 117 7.70 7.57 19.20
C GLN A 117 8.30 8.79 19.91
N ILE A 118 8.01 8.94 21.21
CA ILE A 118 8.58 9.99 22.08
C ILE A 118 9.17 9.34 23.34
N ARG A 119 10.19 9.98 23.93
CA ARG A 119 10.91 9.51 25.11
C ARG A 119 11.07 10.67 26.11
N PRO A 120 11.14 10.38 27.43
CA PRO A 120 11.36 11.39 28.45
C PRO A 120 12.74 12.05 28.35
#